data_AF-A0A6A6EJ59-F1
#
_entry.id   AF-A0A6A6EJ59-F1
#
_cell.length_a   1.000
_cell.length_b   1.000
_cell.length_c   1.000
_cell.angle_alpha   90.00
_cell.angle_beta   90.00
_cell.angle_gamma   90.00
#
_symmetry.space_group_name_H-M   'P 1'
#
loop_
_entity.id
_entity.type
_entity.pdbx_description
1 polymer ?
#
loop_
_entity_poly.entity_id
_entity_poly.type
_entity_poly.pdbx_seq_one_letter_code
_entity_poly.pdbx_strand_id
1 'polypeptide(L)'
;MMIREDSFTRLLQVTYPDYVRLSIHESMGAVKLFVPLIIQGSSEFPRRTPWHSTIALSLSGTYSTAHAMEVRNTHNLILRDDGSLHPFYFREKSELWDWEDDTVVFEPQYPNRLVVRPKEGGKIVLSEEQIEKIRKLRAIHTAGPVEVVGFAGTTAATVAEVAKY
;
A
#
# COMPACT_ATOMS: atom_id res chain seq x y z
N MET A 1 -22.53 -15.17 16.22
CA MET A 1 -21.39 -15.67 15.42
C MET A 1 -20.70 -16.86 16.07
N MET A 2 -20.29 -16.77 17.34
CA MET A 2 -19.49 -17.79 18.05
C MET A 2 -19.94 -19.26 17.91
N ILE A 3 -21.25 -19.57 18.03
CA ILE A 3 -21.73 -20.96 17.91
C ILE A 3 -21.43 -21.54 16.52
N ARG A 4 -21.54 -20.73 15.46
CA ARG A 4 -21.23 -21.19 14.10
C ARG A 4 -19.73 -21.39 13.91
N GLU A 5 -18.91 -20.52 14.50
CA GLU A 5 -17.44 -20.62 14.47
C GLU A 5 -16.94 -21.87 15.21
N ASP A 6 -17.55 -22.21 16.36
CA ASP A 6 -17.21 -23.43 17.11
C ASP A 6 -17.61 -24.70 16.32
N SER A 7 -18.83 -24.74 15.79
CA SER A 7 -19.29 -25.86 14.96
C SER A 7 -18.41 -26.05 13.72
N PHE A 8 -18.04 -24.96 13.04
CA PHE A 8 -17.13 -25.02 11.90
C PHE A 8 -15.73 -25.51 12.31
N THR A 9 -15.23 -25.07 13.46
CA THR A 9 -13.96 -25.56 14.03
C THR A 9 -14.01 -27.08 14.27
N ARG A 10 -15.05 -27.58 14.91
CA ARG A 10 -15.19 -29.02 15.19
C ARG A 10 -15.25 -29.84 13.90
N LEU A 11 -15.98 -29.35 12.90
CA LEU A 11 -16.02 -30.00 11.59
C LEU A 11 -14.63 -30.08 10.95
N LEU A 12 -13.87 -28.98 10.98
CA LEU A 12 -12.49 -28.97 10.46
C LEU A 12 -11.59 -29.95 11.21
N GLN A 13 -11.70 -30.04 12.53
CA GLN A 13 -10.89 -30.95 13.35
C GLN A 13 -11.18 -32.43 13.05
N VAL A 14 -12.44 -32.78 12.78
CA VAL A 14 -12.83 -34.16 12.40
C VAL A 14 -12.40 -34.46 10.96
N THR A 15 -12.51 -33.50 10.06
CA THR A 15 -12.26 -33.71 8.62
C THR A 15 -10.75 -33.68 8.29
N TYR A 16 -10.00 -32.81 8.96
CA TYR A 16 -8.58 -32.55 8.71
C TYR A 16 -7.77 -32.57 10.02
N PRO A 17 -7.69 -33.72 10.71
CA PRO A 17 -7.08 -33.80 12.04
C PRO A 17 -5.58 -33.43 12.04
N ASP A 18 -4.88 -33.67 10.94
CA ASP A 18 -3.43 -33.50 10.84
C ASP A 18 -3.00 -32.14 10.23
N TYR A 19 -3.95 -31.22 10.00
CA TYR A 19 -3.65 -29.94 9.37
C TYR A 19 -3.26 -28.90 10.43
N VAL A 20 -2.30 -28.03 10.09
CA VAL A 20 -1.96 -26.88 10.93
C VAL A 20 -3.12 -25.90 10.94
N ARG A 21 -3.70 -25.68 12.12
CA ARG A 21 -4.81 -24.74 12.28
C ARG A 21 -4.33 -23.30 12.32
N LEU A 22 -4.57 -22.55 11.25
CA LEU A 22 -4.33 -21.11 11.20
C LEU A 22 -5.54 -20.32 11.70
N SER A 23 -5.29 -19.11 12.19
CA SER A 23 -6.30 -18.21 12.73
C SER A 23 -5.94 -16.76 12.44
N ILE A 24 -6.93 -15.97 12.04
CA ILE A 24 -6.82 -14.51 11.89
C ILE A 24 -7.05 -13.78 13.21
N HIS A 25 -7.54 -14.49 14.23
CA HIS A 25 -7.65 -14.00 15.59
C HIS A 25 -6.45 -14.46 16.38
N GLU A 26 -5.94 -13.59 17.23
CA GLU A 26 -4.82 -13.92 18.10
C GLU A 26 -5.14 -15.13 19.01
N SER A 27 -4.09 -15.86 19.35
CA SER A 27 -4.15 -17.07 20.17
C SER A 27 -2.87 -17.22 20.96
N MET A 28 -2.94 -17.93 22.09
CA MET A 28 -1.76 -18.33 22.84
C MET A 28 -1.01 -19.53 22.19
N GLY A 29 -1.23 -19.79 20.90
CA GLY A 29 -0.51 -20.83 20.14
C GLY A 29 -0.82 -22.30 20.49
N ALA A 30 -1.60 -22.58 21.55
CA ALA A 30 -1.81 -23.96 22.03
C ALA A 30 -2.58 -24.87 21.05
N VAL A 31 -3.50 -24.31 20.26
CA VAL A 31 -4.38 -25.10 19.35
C VAL A 31 -4.60 -24.45 17.97
N LYS A 32 -4.12 -23.22 17.77
CA LYS A 32 -4.22 -22.47 16.51
C LYS A 32 -3.07 -21.48 16.44
N LEU A 33 -2.49 -21.29 15.26
CA LEU A 33 -1.44 -20.31 15.01
C LEU A 33 -2.06 -19.02 14.46
N PHE A 34 -1.73 -17.89 15.06
CA PHE A 34 -2.15 -16.59 14.55
C PHE A 34 -1.33 -16.20 13.31
N VAL A 35 -2.01 -15.86 12.21
CA VAL A 35 -1.40 -15.40 10.97
C VAL A 35 -2.12 -14.14 10.48
N PRO A 36 -1.47 -12.96 10.51
CA PRO A 36 -2.02 -11.77 9.89
C PRO A 36 -2.01 -11.93 8.37
N LEU A 37 -3.15 -11.68 7.73
CA LEU A 37 -3.30 -11.82 6.27
C LEU A 37 -2.90 -10.56 5.49
N ILE A 38 -2.68 -9.46 6.20
CA ILE A 38 -2.47 -8.14 5.62
C ILE A 38 -1.60 -7.32 6.57
N ILE A 39 -0.88 -6.35 6.00
CA ILE A 39 0.03 -5.47 6.73
C ILE A 39 -0.74 -4.82 7.88
N GLN A 40 -0.29 -5.08 9.09
CA GLN A 40 -0.88 -4.47 10.27
C GLN A 40 -0.15 -3.15 10.52
N GLY A 41 -0.89 -2.08 10.85
CA GLY A 41 -0.32 -0.81 11.29
C GLY A 41 0.40 -0.91 12.63
N SER A 42 0.59 0.22 13.31
CA SER A 42 1.08 0.23 14.70
C SER A 42 0.22 -0.70 15.58
N SER A 43 0.78 -1.10 16.72
CA SER A 43 0.39 -2.17 17.66
C SER A 43 -1.04 -2.12 18.24
N GLU A 44 -1.99 -1.48 17.58
CA GLU A 44 -3.38 -1.39 17.98
C GLU A 44 -4.10 -2.74 17.86
N PHE A 45 -4.84 -3.02 18.92
CA PHE A 45 -5.72 -4.17 19.05
C PHE A 45 -7.17 -3.75 18.83
N PRO A 46 -8.00 -4.57 18.18
CA PRO A 46 -7.68 -5.85 17.53
C PRO A 46 -7.03 -5.68 16.15
N ARG A 47 -6.20 -6.67 15.79
CA ARG A 47 -5.66 -6.84 14.42
C ARG A 47 -6.80 -6.82 13.41
N ARG A 48 -6.67 -6.02 12.35
CA ARG A 48 -7.72 -5.85 11.35
C ARG A 48 -7.62 -6.94 10.27
N THR A 49 -8.77 -7.40 9.81
CA THR A 49 -8.90 -8.37 8.71
C THR A 49 -9.18 -7.63 7.40
N PRO A 50 -8.78 -8.17 6.24
CA PRO A 50 -8.96 -7.47 4.96
C PRO A 50 -10.41 -7.04 4.68
N TRP A 51 -11.39 -7.86 5.05
CA TRP A 51 -12.81 -7.58 4.82
C TRP A 51 -13.44 -6.61 5.83
N HIS A 52 -12.70 -6.18 6.85
CA HIS A 52 -13.13 -5.15 7.82
C HIS A 52 -12.21 -3.92 7.83
N SER A 53 -11.36 -3.78 6.82
CA SER A 53 -10.40 -2.67 6.76
C SER A 53 -10.09 -2.23 5.34
N THR A 54 -9.33 -1.15 5.24
CA THR A 54 -8.73 -0.67 4.01
C THR A 54 -7.23 -0.52 4.20
N ILE A 55 -6.49 -0.49 3.09
CA ILE A 55 -5.07 -0.14 3.08
C ILE A 55 -4.94 1.38 3.03
N ALA A 56 -4.12 1.92 3.94
CA ALA A 56 -3.67 3.30 3.95
C ALA A 56 -2.16 3.34 3.69
N LEU A 57 -1.76 4.11 2.68
CA LEU A 57 -0.37 4.38 2.31
C LEU A 57 0.01 5.78 2.81
N SER A 58 1.02 5.84 3.68
CA SER A 58 1.60 7.10 4.14
C SER A 58 2.57 7.70 3.12
N LEU A 59 2.90 8.98 3.29
CA LEU A 59 3.97 9.65 2.53
C LEU A 59 5.34 8.99 2.74
N SER A 60 5.56 8.36 3.90
CA SER A 60 6.79 7.63 4.16
C SER A 60 6.93 6.33 3.35
N GLY A 61 5.87 5.91 2.65
CA GLY A 61 5.83 4.64 1.93
C GLY A 61 5.41 3.46 2.80
N THR A 62 4.98 3.72 4.03
CA THR A 62 4.53 2.69 4.96
C THR A 62 3.07 2.36 4.68
N TYR A 63 2.77 1.07 4.65
CA TYR A 63 1.40 0.58 4.55
C TYR A 63 0.85 0.30 5.94
N SER A 64 -0.45 0.57 6.12
CA SER A 64 -1.18 0.21 7.33
C SER A 64 -2.61 -0.18 7.01
N THR A 65 -3.24 -0.95 7.89
CA THR A 65 -4.68 -1.20 7.85
C THR A 65 -5.42 -0.22 8.74
N ALA A 66 -6.44 0.43 8.20
CA ALA A 66 -7.32 1.34 8.92
C ALA A 66 -8.81 1.03 8.65
N HIS A 67 -9.71 1.57 9.46
CA HIS A 67 -11.11 1.64 9.08
C HIS A 67 -11.31 2.83 8.12
N ALA A 68 -12.11 2.67 7.06
CA ALA A 68 -12.27 3.73 6.04
C ALA A 68 -12.73 5.08 6.64
N MET A 69 -13.54 5.04 7.71
CA MET A 69 -13.98 6.25 8.40
C MET A 69 -12.85 7.02 9.11
N GLU A 70 -11.78 6.35 9.53
CA GLU A 70 -10.62 6.97 10.19
C GLU A 70 -9.78 7.77 9.19
N VAL A 71 -9.72 7.31 7.93
CA VAL A 71 -8.82 7.86 6.91
C VAL A 71 -9.51 8.73 5.87
N ARG A 72 -10.85 8.67 5.75
CA ARG A 72 -11.61 9.38 4.69
C ARG A 72 -11.37 10.90 4.61
N ASN A 73 -10.97 11.53 5.71
CA ASN A 73 -10.74 12.98 5.76
C ASN A 73 -9.27 13.35 5.57
N THR A 74 -8.34 12.45 5.93
CA THR A 74 -6.89 12.68 5.92
C THR A 74 -6.21 12.10 4.68
N HIS A 75 -6.88 11.19 3.98
CA HIS A 75 -6.36 10.50 2.79
C HIS A 75 -7.27 10.74 1.59
N ASN A 76 -6.69 10.62 0.39
CA ASN A 76 -7.42 10.54 -0.87
C ASN A 76 -7.68 9.07 -1.21
N LEU A 77 -8.90 8.77 -1.67
CA LEU A 77 -9.23 7.45 -2.20
C LEU A 77 -8.65 7.31 -3.60
N ILE A 78 -7.76 6.34 -3.79
CA ILE A 78 -7.14 6.04 -5.08
C ILE A 78 -7.95 4.93 -5.76
N LEU A 79 -8.28 5.15 -7.04
CA LEU A 79 -8.96 4.18 -7.89
C LEU A 79 -7.95 3.40 -8.72
N ARG A 80 -8.36 2.23 -9.21
CA ARG A 80 -7.53 1.45 -10.14
C ARG A 80 -7.36 2.18 -11.47
N ASP A 81 -6.12 2.20 -11.96
CA ASP A 81 -5.72 2.72 -13.28
C ASP A 81 -5.92 1.65 -14.38
N ASP A 82 -7.08 0.99 -14.38
CA ASP A 82 -7.47 -0.04 -15.34
C ASP A 82 -8.79 0.30 -16.06
N GLY A 83 -9.24 1.55 -15.94
CA GLY A 83 -10.50 2.05 -16.51
C GLY A 83 -11.75 1.62 -15.74
N SER A 84 -11.64 0.77 -14.72
CA SER A 84 -12.79 0.21 -14.01
C SER A 84 -13.35 1.11 -12.89
N LEU A 85 -12.64 2.19 -12.54
CA LEU A 85 -12.98 3.13 -11.45
C LEU A 85 -13.21 2.46 -10.08
N HIS A 86 -12.70 1.25 -9.86
CA HIS A 86 -12.84 0.57 -8.58
C HIS A 86 -11.96 1.22 -7.50
N PRO A 87 -12.49 1.46 -6.28
CA PRO A 87 -11.71 1.83 -5.11
C PRO A 87 -10.58 0.84 -4.86
N PHE A 88 -9.35 1.34 -4.66
CA PHE A 88 -8.19 0.49 -4.49
C PHE A 88 -7.57 0.62 -3.10
N TYR A 89 -7.12 1.82 -2.71
CA TYR A 89 -6.54 2.09 -1.39
C TYR A 89 -6.65 3.58 -1.05
N PHE A 90 -6.35 3.94 0.20
CA PHE A 90 -6.24 5.33 0.65
C PHE A 90 -4.79 5.79 0.65
N ARG A 91 -4.50 6.97 0.10
CA ARG A 91 -3.17 7.60 0.12
C ARG A 91 -3.21 8.89 0.93
N GLU A 92 -2.27 9.06 1.84
CA GLU A 92 -2.15 10.27 2.68
C GLU A 92 -2.11 11.53 1.80
N LYS A 93 -2.88 12.56 2.19
CA LYS A 93 -2.93 13.84 1.45
C LYS A 93 -1.59 14.57 1.54
N SER A 94 -1.16 15.15 0.42
CA SER A 94 0.07 15.95 0.33
C SER A 94 0.09 16.73 -0.97
N GLU A 95 0.63 17.95 -0.90
CA GLU A 95 0.90 18.79 -2.08
C GLU A 95 1.95 18.17 -3.02
N LEU A 96 2.73 17.19 -2.54
CA LEU A 96 3.70 16.46 -3.36
C LEU A 96 3.02 15.61 -4.45
N TRP A 97 1.73 15.30 -4.28
CA TRP A 97 0.92 14.60 -5.27
C TRP A 97 0.26 15.55 -6.27
N ASP A 98 0.18 16.84 -5.97
CA ASP A 98 -0.60 17.82 -6.73
C ASP A 98 0.23 18.29 -7.93
N TRP A 99 0.07 17.60 -9.05
CA TRP A 99 0.73 17.90 -10.31
C TRP A 99 -0.29 18.56 -11.25
N GLU A 100 0.17 19.51 -12.09
CA GLU A 100 -0.72 20.27 -12.98
C GLU A 100 -1.38 19.38 -14.05
N ASP A 101 -0.76 18.24 -14.36
CA ASP A 101 -1.23 17.26 -15.33
C ASP A 101 -1.48 15.89 -14.68
N ASP A 102 -2.52 15.18 -15.13
CA ASP A 102 -2.84 13.80 -14.73
C ASP A 102 -2.11 12.78 -15.63
N THR A 103 -0.93 13.14 -16.14
CA THR A 103 -0.16 12.30 -17.06
C THR A 103 0.81 11.38 -16.34
N VAL A 104 0.91 11.49 -15.01
CA VAL A 104 1.85 10.74 -14.18
C VAL A 104 1.12 9.90 -13.15
N VAL A 105 1.55 8.64 -13.07
CA VAL A 105 1.03 7.65 -12.15
C VAL A 105 2.06 7.38 -11.07
N PHE A 106 1.59 7.41 -9.83
CA PHE A 106 2.32 6.98 -8.64
C PHE A 106 1.84 5.59 -8.28
N GLU A 107 2.62 4.58 -8.64
CA GLU A 107 2.28 3.18 -8.45
C GLU A 107 3.03 2.60 -7.24
N PRO A 108 2.35 2.44 -6.09
CA PRO A 108 2.94 1.76 -4.95
C PRO A 108 3.04 0.25 -5.23
N GLN A 109 4.21 -0.32 -4.97
CA GLN A 109 4.53 -1.72 -5.14
C GLN A 109 4.98 -2.32 -3.80
N TYR A 110 4.35 -3.42 -3.42
CA TYR A 110 4.68 -4.13 -2.19
C TYR A 110 6.11 -4.70 -2.24
N PRO A 111 6.92 -4.63 -1.15
CA PRO A 111 6.54 -4.08 0.15
C PRO A 111 6.43 -2.56 0.15
N ASN A 112 7.46 -1.79 -0.23
CA ASN A 112 7.47 -0.33 -0.03
C ASN A 112 8.11 0.45 -1.19
N ARG A 113 8.09 -0.07 -2.41
CA ARG A 113 8.62 0.64 -3.58
C ARG A 113 7.55 1.57 -4.16
N LEU A 114 7.92 2.76 -4.60
CA LEU A 114 7.04 3.67 -5.31
C LEU A 114 7.59 3.91 -6.72
N VAL A 115 6.81 3.54 -7.73
CA VAL A 115 7.17 3.76 -9.14
C VAL A 115 6.42 4.98 -9.64
N VAL A 116 7.17 5.99 -10.07
CA VAL A 116 6.65 7.18 -10.76
C VAL A 116 6.86 6.95 -12.24
N ARG A 117 5.77 6.86 -12.99
CA ARG A 117 5.78 6.55 -14.42
C ARG A 117 4.74 7.38 -15.18
N PRO A 118 4.90 7.58 -16.49
CA PRO A 118 3.82 8.14 -17.29
C PRO A 118 2.59 7.19 -17.30
N LYS A 119 1.39 7.79 -17.34
CA LYS A 119 0.09 7.09 -17.40
C LYS A 119 -0.08 6.36 -18.73
N GLU A 120 0.25 7.04 -19.81
CA GLU A 120 0.24 6.51 -21.17
C GLU A 120 1.66 6.44 -21.74
N GLY A 121 1.86 5.58 -22.75
CA GLY A 121 3.11 5.54 -23.48
C GLY A 121 3.35 6.85 -24.24
N GLY A 122 4.52 7.46 -24.06
CA GLY A 122 4.82 8.72 -24.73
C GLY A 122 6.15 9.33 -24.29
N LYS A 123 6.61 10.36 -25.00
CA LYS A 123 7.81 11.12 -24.64
C LYS A 123 7.46 12.22 -23.65
N ILE A 124 7.09 11.85 -22.43
CA ILE A 124 6.83 12.82 -21.35
C ILE A 124 8.17 13.24 -20.73
N VAL A 125 8.41 14.54 -20.63
CA VAL A 125 9.58 15.12 -19.97
C VAL A 125 9.11 15.80 -18.69
N LEU A 126 9.77 15.52 -17.58
CA LEU A 126 9.44 16.14 -16.30
C LEU A 126 9.87 17.60 -16.27
N SER A 127 9.01 18.48 -15.76
CA SER A 127 9.36 19.88 -15.47
C SER A 127 10.31 19.99 -14.27
N GLU A 128 10.98 21.13 -14.13
CA GLU A 128 11.85 21.39 -12.96
C GLU A 128 11.08 21.30 -11.64
N GLU A 129 9.82 21.77 -11.61
CA GLU A 129 8.96 21.67 -10.45
C GLU A 129 8.62 20.21 -10.10
N GLN A 130 8.29 19.38 -11.11
CA GLN A 130 8.02 17.96 -10.90
C GLN A 130 9.26 17.23 -10.38
N ILE A 131 10.45 17.56 -10.90
CA ILE A 131 11.72 17.02 -10.41
C ILE A 131 11.96 17.40 -8.94
N GLU A 132 11.67 18.64 -8.55
CA GLU A 132 11.78 19.08 -7.16
C GLU A 132 10.76 18.37 -6.24
N LYS A 133 9.51 18.18 -6.69
CA LYS A 133 8.52 17.38 -5.95
C LYS A 133 8.96 15.93 -5.78
N ILE A 134 9.55 15.31 -6.80
CA ILE A 134 10.14 13.96 -6.70
C ILE A 134 11.28 13.93 -5.69
N ARG A 135 12.17 14.94 -5.68
CA ARG A 135 13.27 15.04 -4.73
C ARG A 135 12.75 15.10 -3.28
N LYS A 136 11.77 15.96 -3.02
CA LYS A 136 11.11 16.06 -1.71
C LYS A 136 10.43 14.76 -1.32
N LEU A 137 9.73 14.12 -2.26
CA LEU A 137 9.08 12.83 -2.04
C LEU A 137 10.09 11.75 -1.66
N ARG A 138 11.24 11.67 -2.34
CA ARG A 138 12.34 10.74 -1.99
C ARG A 138 12.87 10.94 -0.58
N ALA A 139 13.00 12.20 -0.14
CA ALA A 139 13.47 12.51 1.20
C ALA A 139 12.50 12.03 2.30
N ILE A 140 11.19 12.02 2.03
CA ILE A 140 10.16 11.64 3.00
C ILE A 140 9.83 10.14 2.92
N HIS A 141 9.84 9.56 1.72
CA HIS A 141 9.48 8.18 1.42
C HIS A 141 10.58 7.20 1.83
N THR A 142 10.79 7.08 3.14
CA THR A 142 11.92 6.37 3.76
C THR A 142 11.69 4.86 3.92
N ALA A 143 10.46 4.36 3.77
CA ALA A 143 10.15 2.95 3.94
C ALA A 143 10.62 2.08 2.76
N GLY A 144 10.92 2.69 1.61
CA GLY A 144 11.48 2.04 0.42
C GLY A 144 11.70 3.02 -0.73
N PRO A 145 12.26 2.57 -1.87
CA PRO A 145 12.76 3.47 -2.90
C PRO A 145 11.66 4.13 -3.74
N VAL A 146 11.91 5.36 -4.20
CA VAL A 146 11.10 6.05 -5.22
C VAL A 146 11.83 6.05 -6.56
N GLU A 147 11.32 5.28 -7.51
CA GLU A 147 11.92 5.08 -8.83
C GLU A 147 11.15 5.84 -9.90
N VAL A 148 11.88 6.55 -10.76
CA VAL A 148 11.31 7.30 -11.88
C VAL A 148 11.66 6.54 -13.15
N VAL A 149 10.64 6.09 -13.88
CA VAL A 149 10.82 5.22 -15.06
C VAL A 149 9.96 5.71 -16.23
N GLY A 150 10.41 5.45 -17.46
CA GLY A 150 9.62 5.67 -18.67
C GLY A 150 9.51 7.12 -19.16
N PHE A 151 10.08 8.11 -18.45
CA PHE A 151 10.15 9.49 -18.93
C PHE A 151 11.27 9.69 -19.97
N ALA A 152 11.06 10.62 -20.91
CA ALA A 152 12.07 10.99 -21.90
C ALA A 152 13.19 11.81 -21.23
N GLY A 153 14.45 11.52 -21.60
CA GLY A 153 15.62 12.18 -21.01
C GLY A 153 16.08 11.58 -19.67
N THR A 154 15.40 10.55 -19.16
CA THR A 154 15.85 9.78 -18.00
C THR A 154 16.91 8.76 -18.42
N THR A 155 18.10 9.22 -18.77
CA THR A 155 19.27 8.33 -18.86
C THR A 155 19.72 7.93 -17.45
N ALA A 156 20.38 6.79 -17.31
CA ALA A 156 20.94 6.32 -16.02
C ALA A 156 21.78 7.38 -15.27
N ALA A 157 22.29 8.40 -15.97
CA ALA A 157 22.99 9.55 -15.41
C ALA A 157 22.11 10.52 -14.58
N THR A 158 20.86 10.80 -14.99
CA THR A 158 19.92 11.65 -14.20
C THR A 158 19.38 10.91 -12.97
N VAL A 159 19.35 9.57 -13.02
CA VAL A 159 19.06 8.72 -11.85
C VAL A 159 20.22 8.74 -10.85
N ALA A 160 21.47 8.85 -11.34
CA ALA A 160 22.69 8.85 -10.52
C ALA A 160 23.06 10.23 -9.94
N GLU A 161 22.76 11.35 -10.61
CA GLU A 161 23.00 12.70 -10.07
C GLU A 161 22.01 13.09 -8.96
N VAL A 162 20.78 12.58 -9.02
CA VAL A 162 19.76 12.79 -7.98
C VAL A 162 19.93 11.80 -6.80
N ALA A 163 20.81 10.79 -6.92
CA ALA A 163 21.12 9.81 -5.88
C ALA A 163 22.32 10.21 -4.98
N LYS A 164 22.89 11.41 -5.16
CA LYS A 164 24.09 11.86 -4.43
C LYS A 164 23.85 12.80 -3.24
N TYR A 165 22.60 13.11 -2.90
CA TYR A 165 22.25 13.92 -1.73
C TYR A 165 21.04 13.34 -1.00
#